data_AF-A0A1W6KW26-F1
#
_entry.id   AF-A0A1W6KW26-F1
#
_cell.length_a   1.000
_cell.length_b   1.000
_cell.length_c   1.000
_cell.angle_alpha   90.00
_cell.angle_beta   90.00
_cell.angle_gamma   90.00
#
_symmetry.space_group_name_H-M   'P 1'
#
loop_
_entity.id
_entity.type
_entity.pdbx_description
1 polymer ?
#
loop_
_entity_poly.entity_id
_entity_poly.type
_entity_poly.pdbx_seq_one_letter_code
_entity_poly.pdbx_strand_id
1 'polypeptide(L)'
;MSERFAEAPRPSYRLIPSQFPPIGLFETVARAADLEAVMELVGWTNDRLVADRIQRLPRDEWVYGTANASIVMAAFLHVAPGGMRFNGPDLGAWYAADNLKTAAAEVGHHLRREAVARGVATMARTYRSYSAILIGDYLDIRGEQALRPDVYDGKSYRASQVLGEQVRSSGGAGILYNSVRLRGGVNIAAHRPRNIRDVLQADHFEITVSATERRIDVRKLATRRRQPRDSA
;
A
#
# COMPACT_ATOMS: atom_id res chain seq x y z
N MET A 1 17.53 16.74 18.11
CA MET A 1 18.17 15.56 17.48
C MET A 1 18.00 15.71 15.98
N SER A 2 19.05 15.47 15.19
CA SER A 2 18.94 15.52 13.72
C SER A 2 18.08 14.35 13.25
N GLU A 3 17.19 14.63 12.30
CA GLU A 3 16.49 13.57 11.58
C GLU A 3 17.49 12.70 10.82
N ARG A 4 17.18 11.41 10.71
CA ARG A 4 17.96 10.42 9.98
C ARG A 4 17.17 9.97 8.76
N PHE A 5 17.86 9.81 7.65
CA PHE A 5 17.27 9.35 6.41
C PHE A 5 18.01 8.12 5.89
N ALA A 6 17.27 7.22 5.24
CA ALA A 6 17.84 6.02 4.63
C ALA A 6 17.05 5.63 3.38
N GLU A 7 17.71 4.88 2.48
CA GLU A 7 17.05 4.25 1.35
C GLU A 7 16.09 3.14 1.82
N ALA A 8 14.99 2.97 1.08
CA ALA A 8 14.07 1.87 1.31
C ALA A 8 14.67 0.50 0.91
N PRO A 9 14.25 -0.61 1.56
CA PRO A 9 14.64 -1.96 1.16
C PRO A 9 14.33 -2.25 -0.32
N ARG A 10 15.23 -2.97 -1.00
CA ARG A 10 15.09 -3.33 -2.42
C ARG A 10 15.21 -4.86 -2.62
N PRO A 11 14.17 -5.53 -3.13
CA PRO A 11 12.83 -5.00 -3.38
C PRO A 11 12.03 -4.77 -2.07
N SER A 12 11.01 -3.92 -2.15
CA SER A 12 9.95 -3.81 -1.15
C SER A 12 8.72 -4.62 -1.58
N TYR A 13 7.88 -5.04 -0.64
CA TYR A 13 6.75 -5.93 -0.90
C TYR A 13 5.41 -5.37 -0.40
N ARG A 14 4.39 -5.45 -1.24
CA ARG A 14 3.00 -5.07 -0.93
C ARG A 14 2.05 -6.23 -1.24
N LEU A 15 1.08 -6.48 -0.37
CA LEU A 15 0.01 -7.45 -0.59
C LEU A 15 -1.32 -6.72 -0.81
N ILE A 16 -2.02 -7.07 -1.89
CA ILE A 16 -3.32 -6.48 -2.24
C ILE A 16 -4.34 -7.63 -2.39
N PRO A 17 -5.56 -7.51 -1.83
CA PRO A 17 -6.63 -8.50 -2.04
C PRO A 17 -6.86 -8.81 -3.52
N SER A 18 -6.97 -10.10 -3.86
CA SER A 18 -7.13 -10.58 -5.24
C SER A 18 -8.60 -10.67 -5.71
N GLN A 19 -9.51 -9.89 -5.14
CA GLN A 19 -10.97 -10.07 -5.36
C GLN A 19 -11.38 -9.95 -6.84
N PHE A 20 -10.66 -9.19 -7.67
CA PHE A 20 -10.85 -9.10 -9.12
C PHE A 20 -9.50 -8.92 -9.84
N PRO A 21 -9.34 -9.34 -11.11
CA PRO A 21 -8.16 -8.96 -11.89
C PRO A 21 -8.04 -7.42 -11.91
N PRO A 22 -6.83 -6.86 -11.70
CA PRO A 22 -6.65 -5.42 -11.76
C PRO A 22 -7.01 -4.97 -13.17
N ILE A 23 -7.95 -4.02 -13.27
CA ILE A 23 -8.22 -3.34 -14.53
C ILE A 23 -7.06 -2.37 -14.73
N GLY A 24 -6.21 -2.66 -15.71
CA GLY A 24 -5.07 -1.82 -16.05
C GLY A 24 -5.54 -0.57 -16.80
N LEU A 25 -5.92 0.46 -16.06
CA LEU A 25 -6.48 1.69 -16.61
C LEU A 25 -5.39 2.66 -17.07
N PHE A 26 -4.26 2.72 -16.38
CA PHE A 26 -3.26 3.78 -16.53
C PHE A 26 -2.02 3.31 -17.28
N GLU A 27 -1.84 2.00 -17.39
CA GLU A 27 -0.70 1.34 -18.01
C GLU A 27 -0.60 1.64 -19.51
N THR A 28 -1.74 1.85 -20.18
CA THR A 28 -1.81 2.12 -21.63
C THR A 28 -1.88 3.60 -21.98
N VAL A 29 -1.93 4.48 -20.97
CA VAL A 29 -2.06 5.93 -21.17
C VAL A 29 -0.68 6.53 -21.45
N ALA A 30 -0.57 7.34 -22.52
CA ALA A 30 0.70 7.91 -22.96
C ALA A 30 0.96 9.33 -22.43
N ARG A 31 -0.08 10.09 -22.06
CA ARG A 31 0.03 11.48 -21.59
C ARG A 31 -0.87 11.73 -20.38
N ALA A 32 -0.43 12.57 -19.45
CA ALA A 32 -1.21 12.93 -18.25
C ALA A 32 -2.60 13.53 -18.58
N ALA A 33 -2.71 14.31 -19.65
CA ALA A 33 -3.98 14.91 -20.09
C ALA A 33 -5.02 13.86 -20.54
N ASP A 34 -4.57 12.70 -21.01
CA ASP A 34 -5.47 11.62 -21.43
C ASP A 34 -5.93 10.79 -20.21
N LEU A 35 -5.26 10.94 -19.06
CA LEU A 35 -5.57 10.21 -17.84
C LEU A 35 -6.92 10.64 -17.25
N GLU A 36 -7.20 11.94 -17.27
CA GLU A 36 -8.47 12.52 -16.79
C GLU A 36 -9.66 11.90 -17.54
N ALA A 37 -9.58 11.83 -18.87
CA ALA A 37 -10.60 11.21 -19.71
C ALA A 37 -10.75 9.69 -19.46
N VAL A 38 -9.64 8.96 -19.26
CA VAL A 38 -9.69 7.52 -18.96
C VAL A 38 -10.31 7.25 -17.58
N MET A 39 -10.01 8.09 -16.58
CA MET A 39 -10.62 7.97 -15.24
C MET A 39 -12.12 8.20 -15.27
N GLU A 40 -12.58 9.20 -16.04
CA GLU A 40 -13.99 9.50 -16.21
C GLU A 40 -14.72 8.34 -16.93
N LEU A 41 -14.15 7.84 -18.04
CA LEU A 41 -14.76 6.78 -18.86
C LEU A 41 -15.04 5.49 -18.08
N VAL A 42 -14.15 5.13 -17.15
CA VAL A 42 -14.26 3.88 -16.37
C VAL A 42 -14.87 4.09 -14.99
N GLY A 43 -15.40 5.29 -14.74
CA GLY A 43 -16.08 5.64 -13.51
C GLY A 43 -15.16 5.67 -12.29
N TRP A 44 -13.85 5.85 -12.49
CA TRP A 44 -12.90 5.86 -11.39
C TRP A 44 -13.02 7.11 -10.53
N THR A 45 -13.52 8.20 -11.11
CA THR A 45 -13.93 9.45 -10.44
C THR A 45 -15.42 9.49 -10.08
N ASN A 46 -16.19 8.43 -10.32
CA ASN A 46 -17.61 8.39 -9.90
C ASN A 46 -17.76 8.48 -8.38
N ASP A 47 -16.69 8.13 -7.64
CA ASP A 47 -16.51 8.57 -6.26
C ASP A 47 -15.96 10.01 -6.27
N ARG A 48 -16.81 10.97 -5.88
CA ARG A 48 -16.46 12.40 -5.76
C ARG A 48 -15.18 12.62 -4.95
N LEU A 49 -14.92 11.77 -3.95
CA LEU A 49 -13.68 11.85 -3.17
C LEU A 49 -12.45 11.57 -4.04
N VAL A 50 -12.50 10.63 -4.97
CA VAL A 50 -11.36 10.34 -5.86
C VAL A 50 -11.08 11.50 -6.80
N ALA A 51 -12.12 12.15 -7.33
CA ALA A 51 -11.98 13.34 -8.18
C ALA A 51 -11.32 14.51 -7.43
N ASP A 52 -11.73 14.75 -6.17
CA ASP A 52 -11.12 15.80 -5.34
C ASP A 52 -9.67 15.44 -4.95
N ARG A 53 -9.40 14.16 -4.68
CA ARG A 53 -8.06 13.68 -4.28
C ARG A 53 -7.03 13.79 -5.40
N ILE A 54 -7.40 13.48 -6.65
CA ILE A 54 -6.44 13.58 -7.74
C ILE A 54 -5.99 15.02 -7.98
N GLN A 55 -6.85 16.01 -7.74
CA GLN A 55 -6.49 17.43 -7.82
C GLN A 55 -5.49 17.86 -6.74
N ARG A 56 -5.43 17.13 -5.62
CA ARG A 56 -4.45 17.36 -4.53
C ARG A 56 -3.09 16.76 -4.84
N LEU A 57 -3.00 15.83 -5.80
CA LEU A 57 -1.75 15.24 -6.22
C LEU A 57 -1.15 16.06 -7.38
N PRO A 58 0.06 16.63 -7.23
CA PRO A 58 0.73 17.35 -8.32
C PRO A 58 0.75 16.52 -9.61
N ARG A 59 0.52 17.16 -10.77
CA ARG A 59 0.45 16.46 -12.06
C ARG A 59 1.75 15.75 -12.43
N ASP A 60 2.87 16.30 -12.00
CA ASP A 60 4.19 15.70 -12.14
C ASP A 60 4.42 14.52 -11.18
N GLU A 61 3.51 14.24 -10.24
CA GLU A 61 3.50 12.99 -9.46
C GLU A 61 2.64 11.89 -10.09
N TRP A 62 1.89 12.19 -11.16
CA TRP A 62 1.02 11.18 -11.77
C TRP A 62 1.84 10.11 -12.47
N VAL A 63 1.44 8.85 -12.27
CA VAL A 63 2.07 7.66 -12.85
C VAL A 63 1.13 7.06 -13.89
N TYR A 64 1.64 6.94 -15.11
CA TYR A 64 0.93 6.41 -16.28
C TYR A 64 1.95 5.84 -17.27
N GLY A 65 1.49 5.04 -18.23
CA GLY A 65 2.33 4.50 -19.31
C GLY A 65 3.37 3.46 -18.86
N THR A 66 3.31 3.04 -17.60
CA THR A 66 4.20 2.03 -17.01
C THR A 66 3.37 0.90 -16.42
N ALA A 67 3.93 -0.33 -16.39
CA ALA A 67 3.25 -1.47 -15.79
C ALA A 67 2.79 -1.19 -14.34
N ASN A 68 1.56 -1.59 -14.02
CA ASN A 68 0.93 -1.41 -12.70
C ASN A 68 0.77 0.07 -12.24
N ALA A 69 0.80 1.03 -13.16
CA ALA A 69 0.51 2.45 -12.88
C ALA A 69 -0.83 2.65 -12.15
N SER A 70 -1.87 1.88 -12.50
CA SER A 70 -3.17 1.97 -11.83
C SER A 70 -3.08 1.53 -10.38
N ILE A 71 -2.28 0.51 -10.08
CA ILE A 71 -2.05 0.03 -8.71
C ILE A 71 -1.30 1.06 -7.88
N VAL A 72 -0.31 1.73 -8.48
CA VAL A 72 0.41 2.84 -7.85
C VAL A 72 -0.56 3.96 -7.53
N MET A 73 -1.26 4.51 -8.53
CA MET A 73 -2.17 5.64 -8.33
C MET A 73 -3.33 5.30 -7.38
N ALA A 74 -3.85 4.07 -7.42
CA ALA A 74 -4.88 3.62 -6.49
C ALA A 74 -4.46 3.74 -5.02
N ALA A 75 -3.18 3.48 -4.70
CA ALA A 75 -2.68 3.59 -3.33
C ALA A 75 -2.74 5.02 -2.76
N PHE A 76 -2.78 6.03 -3.63
CA PHE A 76 -2.87 7.45 -3.25
C PHE A 76 -4.30 8.01 -3.32
N LEU A 77 -5.15 7.45 -4.18
CA LEU A 77 -6.49 7.99 -4.43
C LEU A 77 -7.60 7.25 -3.65
N HIS A 78 -7.42 5.97 -3.33
CA HIS A 78 -8.40 5.15 -2.61
C HIS A 78 -8.04 5.05 -1.14
N VAL A 79 -8.41 6.09 -0.39
CA VAL A 79 -8.06 6.25 1.02
C VAL A 79 -9.26 5.96 1.91
N ALA A 80 -9.02 5.24 3.01
CA ALA A 80 -10.02 5.07 4.06
C ALA A 80 -10.47 6.44 4.62
N PRO A 81 -11.75 6.62 5.02
CA PRO A 81 -12.26 7.90 5.52
C PRO A 81 -11.51 8.48 6.73
N GLY A 82 -10.84 7.64 7.52
CA GLY A 82 -10.00 8.07 8.65
C GLY A 82 -8.50 8.14 8.34
N GLY A 83 -8.10 7.96 7.08
CA GLY A 83 -6.70 7.81 6.69
C GLY A 83 -6.10 6.45 7.08
N MET A 84 -4.78 6.35 6.98
CA MET A 84 -3.98 5.20 7.43
C MET A 84 -2.91 5.68 8.42
N ARG A 85 -1.90 4.86 8.75
CA ARG A 85 -0.94 5.19 9.82
C ARG A 85 -0.21 6.52 9.58
N PHE A 86 0.32 6.73 8.39
CA PHE A 86 1.14 7.90 8.03
C PHE A 86 0.47 8.78 6.98
N ASN A 87 -0.86 8.74 6.87
CA ASN A 87 -1.57 9.69 6.00
C ASN A 87 -2.99 9.95 6.48
N GLY A 88 -3.45 11.18 6.29
CA GLY A 88 -4.84 11.58 6.50
C GLY A 88 -5.79 11.03 5.43
N PRO A 89 -7.06 11.46 5.42
CA PRO A 89 -8.07 10.99 4.47
C PRO A 89 -7.94 11.62 3.06
N ASP A 90 -7.10 12.64 2.94
CA ASP A 90 -6.99 13.50 1.77
C ASP A 90 -6.08 12.95 0.67
N LEU A 91 -5.04 12.20 1.02
CA LEU A 91 -4.19 11.48 0.07
C LEU A 91 -3.64 10.24 0.74
N GLY A 92 -3.61 9.14 0.00
CA GLY A 92 -3.09 7.86 0.43
C GLY A 92 -1.57 7.82 0.39
N ALA A 93 -1.02 6.66 0.70
CA ALA A 93 0.40 6.39 0.60
C ALA A 93 0.62 4.95 0.13
N TRP A 94 1.75 4.72 -0.52
CA TRP A 94 2.16 3.36 -0.84
C TRP A 94 2.81 2.71 0.38
N TYR A 95 2.04 1.86 1.04
CA TYR A 95 2.53 0.97 2.09
C TYR A 95 3.15 -0.29 1.50
N ALA A 96 4.34 -0.61 1.98
CA ALA A 96 5.09 -1.82 1.68
C ALA A 96 5.87 -2.30 2.92
N ALA A 97 6.49 -3.47 2.80
CA ALA A 97 7.37 -4.04 3.80
C ALA A 97 8.69 -4.50 3.19
N ASP A 98 9.68 -4.73 4.04
CA ASP A 98 11.00 -5.24 3.68
C ASP A 98 10.98 -6.67 3.13
N ASN A 99 10.00 -7.47 3.56
CA ASN A 99 9.84 -8.85 3.12
C ASN A 99 8.36 -9.29 3.15
N LEU A 100 8.06 -10.39 2.46
CA LEU A 100 6.68 -10.93 2.37
C LEU A 100 6.11 -11.37 3.73
N LYS A 101 6.93 -11.82 4.68
CA LYS A 101 6.46 -12.23 6.00
C LYS A 101 5.95 -11.03 6.80
N THR A 102 6.68 -9.91 6.75
CA THR A 102 6.24 -8.63 7.33
C THR A 102 4.96 -8.14 6.66
N ALA A 103 4.91 -8.14 5.32
CA ALA A 103 3.72 -7.74 4.57
C ALA A 103 2.48 -8.59 4.94
N ALA A 104 2.65 -9.92 5.06
CA ALA A 104 1.59 -10.83 5.46
C ALA A 104 1.10 -10.57 6.89
N ALA A 105 2.01 -10.23 7.82
CA ALA A 105 1.64 -9.87 9.18
C ALA A 105 0.77 -8.60 9.25
N GLU A 106 1.06 -7.60 8.41
CA GLU A 106 0.25 -6.37 8.32
C GLU A 106 -1.15 -6.65 7.79
N VAL A 107 -1.28 -7.30 6.64
CA VAL A 107 -2.61 -7.59 6.07
C VAL A 107 -3.40 -8.58 6.91
N GLY A 108 -2.76 -9.56 7.55
CA GLY A 108 -3.41 -10.47 8.48
C GLY A 108 -3.90 -9.76 9.75
N HIS A 109 -3.17 -8.75 10.25
CA HIS A 109 -3.68 -7.92 11.34
C HIS A 109 -4.98 -7.20 10.97
N HIS A 110 -5.02 -6.57 9.78
CA HIS A 110 -6.23 -5.89 9.31
C HIS A 110 -7.38 -6.85 9.03
N LEU A 111 -7.09 -8.01 8.43
CA LEU A 111 -8.07 -9.06 8.20
C LEU A 111 -8.69 -9.56 9.51
N ARG A 112 -7.90 -9.68 10.58
CA ARG A 112 -8.41 -10.07 11.89
C ARG A 112 -9.31 -9.00 12.50
N ARG A 113 -8.94 -7.72 12.38
CA ARG A 113 -9.81 -6.62 12.82
C ARG A 113 -11.15 -6.63 12.09
N GLU A 114 -11.14 -6.95 10.80
CA GLU A 114 -12.35 -7.15 10.01
C GLU A 114 -13.17 -8.35 10.51
N ALA A 115 -12.51 -9.48 10.81
CA ALA A 115 -13.18 -10.66 11.38
C ALA A 115 -13.89 -10.33 12.70
N VAL A 116 -13.21 -9.63 13.61
CA VAL A 116 -13.77 -9.16 14.89
C VAL A 116 -14.95 -8.21 14.65
N ALA A 117 -14.79 -7.20 13.78
CA ALA A 117 -15.83 -6.23 13.49
C ALA A 117 -17.09 -6.85 12.86
N ARG A 118 -16.93 -7.94 12.10
CA ARG A 118 -18.03 -8.70 11.49
C ARG A 118 -18.58 -9.82 12.38
N GLY A 119 -17.99 -10.07 13.54
CA GLY A 119 -18.40 -11.16 14.44
C GLY A 119 -18.17 -12.56 13.88
N VAL A 120 -17.21 -12.75 12.97
CA VAL A 120 -16.88 -14.07 12.40
C VAL A 120 -15.65 -14.66 13.09
N ALA A 121 -15.68 -15.96 13.40
CA ALA A 121 -14.60 -16.63 14.13
C ALA A 121 -13.29 -16.69 13.34
N THR A 122 -13.38 -16.95 12.04
CA THR A 122 -12.25 -17.10 11.13
C THR A 122 -12.53 -16.33 9.85
N MET A 123 -11.49 -15.73 9.27
CA MET A 123 -11.56 -15.11 7.96
C MET A 123 -10.34 -15.50 7.12
N ALA A 124 -10.59 -15.85 5.86
CA ALA A 124 -9.57 -16.12 4.86
C ALA A 124 -9.72 -15.18 3.68
N ARG A 125 -8.60 -14.75 3.09
CA ARG A 125 -8.59 -13.91 1.89
C ARG A 125 -7.37 -14.22 1.04
N THR A 126 -7.57 -14.27 -0.27
CA THR A 126 -6.47 -14.36 -1.22
C THR A 126 -5.91 -12.98 -1.50
N TYR A 127 -4.59 -12.86 -1.41
CA TYR A 127 -3.80 -11.69 -1.70
C TYR A 127 -2.85 -11.98 -2.85
N ARG A 128 -2.52 -10.92 -3.56
CA ARG A 128 -1.50 -10.88 -4.60
C ARG A 128 -0.32 -10.06 -4.12
N SER A 129 0.88 -10.58 -4.35
CA SER A 129 2.11 -9.86 -4.06
C SER A 129 2.54 -8.96 -5.21
N TYR A 130 3.02 -7.79 -4.82
CA TYR A 130 3.73 -6.86 -5.68
C TYR A 130 5.09 -6.59 -5.05
N SER A 131 6.16 -6.68 -5.85
CA SER A 131 7.44 -6.09 -5.49
C SER A 131 7.60 -4.74 -6.17
N ALA A 132 8.28 -3.80 -5.52
CA ALA A 132 8.58 -2.50 -6.10
C ALA A 132 9.93 -1.96 -5.61
N ILE A 133 10.59 -1.17 -6.46
CA ILE A 133 11.73 -0.33 -6.06
C ILE A 133 11.17 1.02 -5.63
N LEU A 134 11.61 1.47 -4.45
CA LEU A 134 11.19 2.73 -3.86
C LEU A 134 12.40 3.68 -3.82
N ILE A 135 12.33 4.75 -4.61
CA ILE A 135 13.42 5.71 -4.80
C ILE A 135 13.33 6.86 -3.80
N GLY A 136 14.48 7.41 -3.42
CA GLY A 136 14.61 8.58 -2.55
C GLY A 136 14.96 8.23 -1.11
N ASP A 137 15.14 9.28 -0.32
CA ASP A 137 15.54 9.22 1.08
C ASP A 137 14.32 9.29 1.99
N TYR A 138 14.14 8.25 2.79
CA TYR A 138 13.00 8.10 3.69
C TYR A 138 13.41 8.48 5.10
N LEU A 139 12.53 9.22 5.82
CA LEU A 139 12.73 9.49 7.24
C LEU A 139 12.76 8.15 7.99
N ASP A 140 13.90 7.84 8.58
CA ASP A 140 14.14 6.58 9.27
C ASP A 140 13.87 6.71 10.76
N ILE A 141 12.70 6.23 11.18
CA ILE A 141 12.28 6.20 12.58
C ILE A 141 12.40 4.80 13.18
N ARG A 142 13.17 3.89 12.56
CA ARG A 142 13.41 2.55 13.11
C ARG A 142 14.23 2.66 14.40
N GLY A 143 13.87 1.86 15.40
CA GLY A 143 14.46 1.88 16.74
C GLY A 143 13.97 3.03 17.62
N GLU A 144 13.11 3.92 17.11
CA GLU A 144 12.65 5.11 17.81
C GLU A 144 11.33 4.90 18.57
N GLN A 145 10.90 3.66 18.84
CA GLN A 145 9.62 3.39 19.53
C GLN A 145 9.55 4.04 20.92
N ALA A 146 10.67 4.07 21.65
CA ALA A 146 10.76 4.73 22.95
C ALA A 146 10.81 6.26 22.84
N LEU A 147 11.35 6.79 21.73
CA LEU A 147 11.48 8.23 21.48
C LEU A 147 10.19 8.83 20.88
N ARG A 148 9.40 8.01 20.18
CA ARG A 148 8.17 8.40 19.49
C ARG A 148 7.01 7.45 19.82
N PRO A 149 6.65 7.26 21.10
CA PRO A 149 5.63 6.31 21.50
C PRO A 149 4.27 6.60 20.83
N ASP A 150 3.91 7.87 20.68
CA ASP A 150 2.63 8.28 20.07
C ASP A 150 2.57 8.00 18.57
N VAL A 151 3.70 8.11 17.86
CA VAL A 151 3.80 7.77 16.42
C VAL A 151 3.66 6.25 16.24
N TYR A 152 4.20 5.48 17.18
CA TYR A 152 4.14 4.02 17.20
C TYR A 152 2.89 3.45 17.86
N ASP A 153 1.92 4.29 18.26
CA ASP A 153 0.68 3.81 18.87
C ASP A 153 -0.03 2.81 17.93
N GLY A 154 -0.41 1.67 18.50
CA GLY A 154 -1.10 0.58 17.82
C GLY A 154 -2.61 0.80 17.71
N LYS A 155 -3.17 1.73 18.49
CA LYS A 155 -4.61 2.01 18.63
C LYS A 155 -5.01 3.33 17.98
N SER A 156 -4.16 4.36 18.04
CA SER A 156 -4.38 5.66 17.39
C SER A 156 -3.32 5.93 16.32
N TYR A 157 -3.75 6.53 15.21
CA TYR A 157 -2.86 7.00 14.14
C TYR A 157 -2.69 8.51 14.13
N ARG A 158 -3.28 9.24 15.08
CA ARG A 158 -3.31 10.72 15.05
C ARG A 158 -1.91 11.34 14.95
N ALA A 159 -0.97 10.91 15.81
CA ALA A 159 0.38 11.47 15.81
C ALA A 159 1.21 11.02 14.59
N SER A 160 1.06 9.77 14.15
CA SER A 160 1.76 9.27 12.95
C SER A 160 1.22 9.88 11.66
N GLN A 161 -0.06 10.20 11.58
CA GLN A 161 -0.66 10.93 10.45
C GLN A 161 -0.08 12.34 10.35
N VAL A 162 0.02 13.07 11.47
CA VAL A 162 0.64 14.40 11.50
C VAL A 162 2.08 14.32 10.98
N LEU A 163 2.88 13.37 11.47
CA LEU A 163 4.24 13.17 10.98
C LEU A 163 4.29 12.85 9.47
N GLY A 164 3.42 11.94 9.01
CA GLY A 164 3.36 11.57 7.59
C GLY A 164 3.03 12.74 6.67
N GLU A 165 2.06 13.57 7.04
CA GLU A 165 1.72 14.76 6.26
C GLU A 165 2.79 15.86 6.35
N GLN A 166 3.54 15.94 7.46
CA GLN A 166 4.72 16.81 7.54
C GLN A 166 5.81 16.36 6.56
N VAL A 167 6.13 15.05 6.54
CA VAL A 167 7.09 14.48 5.57
C VAL A 167 6.61 14.67 4.13
N ARG A 168 5.31 14.54 3.86
CA ARG A 168 4.74 14.80 2.54
C ARG A 168 4.84 16.27 2.15
N SER A 169 4.49 17.20 3.03
CA SER A 169 4.51 18.64 2.71
C SER A 169 5.91 19.20 2.53
N SER A 170 6.93 18.60 3.18
CA SER A 170 8.34 19.01 3.04
C SER A 170 9.03 18.51 1.77
N GLY A 171 8.37 17.73 0.92
CA GLY A 171 9.00 17.11 -0.26
C GLY A 171 9.60 15.72 -0.01
N GLY A 172 9.60 15.21 1.23
CA GLY A 172 10.19 13.92 1.59
C GLY A 172 9.61 12.71 0.84
N ALA A 173 10.41 11.66 0.66
CA ALA A 173 10.02 10.46 -0.09
C ALA A 173 9.02 9.58 0.70
N GLY A 174 9.16 9.55 2.03
CA GLY A 174 8.35 8.70 2.89
C GLY A 174 8.99 8.43 4.23
N ILE A 175 8.49 7.39 4.92
CA ILE A 175 8.93 6.99 6.27
C ILE A 175 9.28 5.50 6.28
N LEU A 176 10.43 5.14 6.88
CA LEU A 176 10.78 3.78 7.28
C LEU A 176 10.52 3.61 8.77
N TYR A 177 9.81 2.55 9.15
CA TYR A 177 9.43 2.31 10.53
C TYR A 177 9.42 0.82 10.86
N ASN A 178 9.61 0.47 12.12
CA ASN A 178 9.48 -0.93 12.52
C ASN A 178 8.03 -1.38 12.43
N SER A 179 7.82 -2.62 11.99
CA SER A 179 6.49 -3.23 12.07
C SER A 179 6.03 -3.31 13.53
N VAL A 180 4.81 -2.82 13.77
CA VAL A 180 4.10 -2.99 15.04
C VAL A 180 3.41 -4.36 15.13
N ARG A 181 3.50 -5.19 14.07
CA ARG A 181 2.83 -6.49 13.94
C ARG A 181 3.81 -7.66 13.98
N LEU A 182 5.00 -7.48 13.41
CA LEU A 182 6.06 -8.49 13.38
C LEU A 182 7.37 -7.93 13.93
N ARG A 183 7.87 -8.50 15.04
CA ARG A 183 9.16 -8.13 15.61
C ARG A 183 10.27 -8.32 14.57
N GLY A 184 11.12 -7.30 14.41
CA GLY A 184 12.21 -7.30 13.44
C GLY A 184 11.79 -6.94 12.01
N GLY A 185 10.48 -6.90 11.71
CA GLY A 185 9.99 -6.46 10.41
C GLY A 185 10.15 -4.95 10.24
N VAL A 186 10.34 -4.53 8.98
CA VAL A 186 10.42 -3.12 8.59
C VAL A 186 9.32 -2.82 7.59
N ASN A 187 8.60 -1.74 7.83
CA ASN A 187 7.57 -1.23 6.95
C ASN A 187 8.01 0.12 6.36
N ILE A 188 7.38 0.43 5.22
CA ILE A 188 7.61 1.65 4.46
C ILE A 188 6.26 2.29 4.18
N ALA A 189 6.17 3.61 4.34
CA ALA A 189 5.10 4.43 3.80
C ALA A 189 5.71 5.44 2.81
N ALA A 190 5.46 5.27 1.51
CA ALA A 190 5.97 6.17 0.48
C ALA A 190 4.90 7.22 0.08
N HIS A 191 5.34 8.47 -0.01
CA HIS A 191 4.48 9.63 -0.26
C HIS A 191 4.57 10.15 -1.70
N ARG A 192 5.56 9.71 -2.49
CA ARG A 192 5.78 10.10 -3.89
C ARG A 192 5.38 8.98 -4.84
N PRO A 193 4.24 9.05 -5.55
CA PRO A 193 3.89 8.03 -6.52
C PRO A 193 4.97 7.81 -7.59
N ARG A 194 5.65 8.88 -8.05
CA ARG A 194 6.73 8.73 -9.04
C ARG A 194 7.99 8.06 -8.55
N ASN A 195 8.14 7.88 -7.25
CA ASN A 195 9.29 7.14 -6.71
C ASN A 195 9.03 5.63 -6.66
N ILE A 196 7.80 5.18 -6.94
CA ILE A 196 7.45 3.76 -6.94
C ILE A 196 7.70 3.23 -8.35
N ARG A 197 8.80 2.51 -8.52
CA ARG A 197 9.31 2.02 -9.80
C ARG A 197 9.32 0.50 -9.84
N ASP A 198 9.41 -0.06 -11.04
CA ASP A 198 9.59 -1.49 -11.29
C ASP A 198 8.60 -2.36 -10.51
N VAL A 199 7.32 -1.96 -10.56
CA VAL A 199 6.25 -2.68 -9.87
C VAL A 199 5.98 -3.98 -10.62
N LEU A 200 6.37 -5.09 -10.00
CA LEU A 200 6.18 -6.43 -10.54
C LEU A 200 5.15 -7.19 -9.72
N GLN A 201 4.15 -7.73 -10.41
CA GLN A 201 3.18 -8.62 -9.82
C GLN A 201 3.76 -10.04 -9.75
N ALA A 202 3.66 -10.68 -8.59
CA ALA A 202 4.21 -12.01 -8.36
C ALA A 202 3.13 -12.98 -7.82
N ASP A 203 3.50 -13.78 -6.82
CA ASP A 203 2.72 -14.88 -6.28
C ASP A 203 1.39 -14.46 -5.64
N HIS A 204 0.50 -15.44 -5.50
CA HIS A 204 -0.72 -15.33 -4.73
C HIS A 204 -0.59 -16.09 -3.41
N PHE A 205 -1.20 -15.56 -2.36
CA PHE A 205 -1.19 -16.12 -1.01
C PHE A 205 -2.60 -16.12 -0.46
N GLU A 206 -3.05 -17.25 0.08
CA GLU A 206 -4.21 -17.27 0.97
C GLU A 206 -3.71 -16.97 2.39
N ILE A 207 -4.33 -15.98 3.02
CA ILE A 207 -4.04 -15.59 4.40
C ILE A 207 -5.28 -15.84 5.22
N THR A 208 -5.13 -16.64 6.28
CA THR A 208 -6.20 -17.03 7.18
C THR A 208 -5.88 -16.57 8.60
N VAL A 209 -6.89 -16.02 9.27
CA VAL A 209 -6.77 -15.52 10.64
C VAL A 209 -7.97 -15.94 11.47
N SER A 210 -7.72 -16.24 12.74
CA SER A 210 -8.74 -16.33 13.78
C SER A 210 -8.94 -14.96 14.44
N ALA A 211 -10.18 -14.64 14.80
CA ALA A 211 -10.54 -13.43 15.53
C ALA A 211 -9.90 -13.37 16.94
N THR A 212 -9.67 -14.51 17.57
CA THR A 212 -9.19 -14.63 18.96
C THR A 212 -7.70 -14.90 19.06
N GLU A 213 -7.10 -15.53 18.06
CA GLU A 213 -5.68 -15.92 18.08
C GLU A 213 -4.80 -14.95 17.30
N ARG A 214 -3.57 -14.74 17.79
CA ARG A 214 -2.57 -13.89 17.11
C ARG A 214 -1.90 -14.59 15.92
N ARG A 215 -2.09 -15.91 15.75
CA ARG A 215 -1.53 -16.67 14.64
C ARG A 215 -2.10 -16.17 13.31
N ILE A 216 -1.24 -16.10 12.29
CA ILE A 216 -1.61 -15.78 10.91
C ILE A 216 -1.09 -16.94 10.07
N ASP A 217 -2.00 -17.66 9.44
CA ASP A 217 -1.66 -18.78 8.55
C ASP A 217 -1.53 -18.24 7.13
N VAL A 218 -0.38 -18.50 6.49
CA VAL A 218 -0.05 -17.99 5.15
C VAL A 218 0.27 -19.16 4.24
N ARG A 219 -0.51 -19.32 3.17
CA ARG A 219 -0.35 -20.40 2.20
C ARG A 219 -0.12 -19.81 0.81
N LYS A 220 1.05 -20.06 0.23
CA LYS A 220 1.31 -19.71 -1.18
C LYS A 220 0.43 -20.58 -2.09
N LEU A 221 -0.28 -19.95 -3.02
CA LEU A 221 -1.15 -20.62 -3.98
C LEU A 221 -0.37 -20.94 -5.25
N ALA A 222 -0.62 -22.13 -5.82
CA ALA A 222 -0.03 -22.50 -7.09
C ALA A 222 -0.60 -21.63 -8.23
N THR A 223 0.28 -21.14 -9.10
CA THR A 223 -0.11 -20.40 -10.30
C THR A 223 -0.81 -21.37 -11.25
N ARG A 224 -2.14 -21.25 -11.44
CA ARG A 224 -2.82 -22.00 -12.50
C ARG A 224 -2.25 -21.54 -13.85
N ARG A 225 -1.44 -22.36 -14.52
CA ARG A 225 -1.11 -22.14 -15.94
C ARG A 225 -2.42 -22.16 -16.72
N ARG A 226 -2.71 -21.11 -17.49
CA ARG A 226 -3.77 -21.17 -18.51
C ARG A 226 -3.34 -22.25 -19.51
N GLN A 227 -4.10 -23.33 -19.57
CA GLN A 227 -3.99 -24.31 -20.65
C GLN A 227 -4.39 -23.57 -21.95
N PRO A 228 -3.62 -23.69 -23.05
CA PRO A 228 -4.06 -23.16 -24.33
C PRO A 228 -5.44 -23.75 -24.63
N ARG A 229 -6.40 -22.91 -25.03
CA ARG A 229 -7.60 -23.44 -25.65
C ARG A 229 -7.15 -24.04 -26.97
N ASP A 230 -7.21 -25.37 -27.08
CA ASP A 230 -7.10 -26.03 -28.37
C ASP A 230 -8.25 -25.50 -29.23
N SER A 231 -7.88 -24.78 -30.29
CA SER A 231 -8.78 -24.36 -31.35
C SER A 231 -9.24 -25.62 -32.09
N ALA A 232 -10.52 -25.93 -31.98
CA ALA A 232 -11.23 -26.81 -32.91
C ALA A 232 -11.83 -25.97 -34.04
#